data_AF-A0A536SFQ4-F1
#
_entry.id   AF-A0A536SFQ4-F1
#
_cell.length_a   1.000
_cell.length_b   1.000
_cell.length_c   1.000
_cell.angle_alpha   90.00
_cell.angle_beta   90.00
_cell.angle_gamma   90.00
#
_symmetry.space_group_name_H-M   'P 1'
#
loop_
_entity.id
_entity.type
_entity.pdbx_description
1 polymer ?
#
loop_
_entity_poly.entity_id
_entity_poly.type
_entity_poly.pdbx_seq_one_letter_code
_entity_poly.pdbx_strand_id
1 'polypeptide(L)' 'MPLKPNGALCRVREQIIEDAPSGLVLQFECEDGRLRLVIAGKAMAIGNREILFDQEGREAAAGTLVGEFRRPNWLKKV' A
#
# COMPACT_ATOMS: atom_id res chain seq x y z
N MET A 1 12.89 -6.19 12.67
CA MET A 1 13.02 -5.47 11.39
C MET A 1 13.77 -6.35 10.43
N PRO A 2 13.38 -6.43 9.15
CA PRO A 2 14.21 -7.06 8.16
C PRO A 2 15.54 -6.29 8.05
N LEU A 3 16.63 -7.02 7.84
CA LEU A 3 17.97 -6.47 7.69
C LEU A 3 18.39 -6.65 6.24
N LYS A 4 19.00 -5.61 5.64
CA LYS A 4 19.71 -5.80 4.36
C LYS A 4 20.91 -6.73 4.58
N PRO A 5 21.44 -7.37 3.51
CA PRO A 5 22.64 -8.20 3.61
C PRO A 5 23.86 -7.52 4.26
N ASN A 6 23.91 -6.18 4.25
CA ASN A 6 24.96 -5.38 4.88
C ASN A 6 24.66 -4.97 6.34
N GLY A 7 23.64 -5.54 6.99
CA GLY A 7 23.25 -5.20 8.37
C GLY A 7 22.52 -3.86 8.50
N ALA A 8 22.28 -3.13 7.40
CA ALA A 8 21.49 -1.91 7.46
C ALA A 8 20.01 -2.24 7.75
N LEU A 9 19.42 -1.47 8.65
CA LEU A 9 17.99 -1.48 8.88
C LEU A 9 17.26 -1.13 7.58
N CYS A 10 16.34 -1.99 7.14
CA CYS A 10 15.43 -1.62 6.08
C CYS A 10 14.07 -1.25 6.66
N ARG A 11 13.51 -0.16 6.13
CA ARG A 11 12.11 0.21 6.33
C ARG A 11 11.37 -0.12 5.06
N VAL A 12 10.29 -0.88 5.19
CA VAL A 12 9.36 -1.09 4.08
C VAL A 12 8.73 0.27 3.76
N ARG A 13 9.10 0.85 2.63
CA ARG A 13 8.50 2.10 2.13
C ARG A 13 7.20 1.83 1.40
N GLU A 14 7.09 0.66 0.79
CA GLU A 14 5.93 0.23 0.05
C GLU A 14 5.82 -1.29 0.09
N GLN A 15 4.60 -1.80 0.18
CA GLN A 15 4.29 -3.23 0.07
C GLN A 15 2.96 -3.42 -0.63
N ILE A 16 2.93 -4.32 -1.61
CA ILE A 16 1.71 -4.72 -2.32
C ILE A 16 1.43 -6.18 -2.00
N ILE A 17 0.22 -6.46 -1.54
CA ILE A 17 -0.29 -7.80 -1.26
C ILE A 17 -1.46 -8.06 -2.21
N GLU A 18 -1.32 -9.08 -3.05
CA GLU A 18 -2.37 -9.56 -3.93
C GLU A 18 -3.02 -10.80 -3.31
N ASP A 19 -4.28 -10.69 -2.91
CA ASP A 19 -5.03 -11.81 -2.37
C ASP A 19 -6.00 -12.33 -3.43
N ALA A 20 -5.56 -13.36 -4.18
CA ALA A 20 -6.33 -13.90 -5.29
C ALA A 20 -7.74 -14.42 -4.89
N PRO A 21 -7.93 -15.10 -3.74
CA PRO A 21 -9.25 -15.53 -3.29
C PRO A 21 -10.26 -14.40 -3.07
N SER A 22 -9.87 -13.28 -2.44
CA SER A 22 -10.78 -12.14 -2.28
C SER A 22 -10.84 -11.25 -3.53
N GLY A 23 -9.86 -11.35 -4.43
CA GLY A 23 -9.71 -10.44 -5.56
C GLY A 23 -9.32 -9.02 -5.16
N LEU A 24 -8.82 -8.85 -3.92
CA LEU A 24 -8.33 -7.58 -3.38
C LEU A 24 -6.83 -7.44 -3.56
N VAL A 25 -6.40 -6.18 -3.67
CA VAL A 25 -5.01 -5.77 -3.65
C VAL A 25 -4.86 -4.71 -2.56
N LEU A 26 -3.95 -4.96 -1.62
CA LEU A 26 -3.63 -4.05 -0.54
C LEU A 26 -2.25 -3.43 -0.80
N GLN A 27 -2.19 -2.12 -0.95
CA GLN A 27 -0.95 -1.39 -1.12
C GLN A 27 -0.72 -0.48 0.08
N PHE A 28 0.32 -0.78 0.83
CA PHE A 28 0.82 0.05 1.91
C PHE A 28 1.93 0.94 1.37
N GLU A 29 1.90 2.20 1.72
CA GLU A 29 2.96 3.15 1.38
C GLU A 29 3.30 4.03 2.58
N CYS A 30 4.58 4.36 2.69
CA CYS A 30 5.16 5.24 3.69
C CYS A 30 6.14 6.17 2.98
N GLU A 31 5.65 7.34 2.57
CA GLU A 31 6.43 8.38 1.91
C GLU A 31 6.50 9.62 2.80
N ASP A 32 7.71 10.10 3.10
CA ASP A 32 7.96 11.28 3.94
C ASP A 32 7.19 11.30 5.28
N GLY A 33 7.02 10.13 5.89
CA GLY A 33 6.31 9.96 7.16
C GLY A 33 4.79 9.90 7.04
N ARG A 34 4.23 10.02 5.83
CA ARG A 34 2.80 9.81 5.56
C ARG A 34 2.56 8.34 5.27
N LEU A 35 1.75 7.72 6.10
CA LEU A 35 1.32 6.33 5.90
C LEU A 35 -0.02 6.33 5.19
N ARG A 36 -0.15 5.50 4.15
CA ARG A 36 -1.41 5.25 3.47
C ARG A 36 -1.61 3.79 3.14
N LEU A 37 -2.88 3.38 3.08
CA LEU A 37 -3.34 2.10 2.57
C LEU A 37 -4.30 2.36 1.41
N VAL A 38 -3.98 1.77 0.26
CA VAL A 38 -4.88 1.68 -0.88
C VAL A 38 -5.45 0.27 -0.94
N ILE A 39 -6.78 0.17 -1.00
CA ILE A 39 -7.52 -1.07 -1.21
C ILE A 39 -8.11 -1.01 -2.61
N ALA A 40 -7.64 -1.90 -3.47
CA ALA A 40 -8.04 -1.99 -4.87
C ALA A 40 -8.49 -3.40 -5.22
N GLY A 41 -9.01 -3.59 -6.42
CA GLY A 41 -9.28 -4.91 -6.98
C GLY A 41 -10.72 -5.11 -7.44
N LYS A 42 -10.98 -6.29 -8.00
CA LYS A 42 -12.25 -6.60 -8.69
C LYS A 42 -13.44 -6.72 -7.73
N ALA A 43 -13.18 -6.98 -6.46
CA ALA A 43 -14.22 -7.07 -5.43
C ALA A 43 -14.76 -5.69 -5.00
N MET A 44 -14.10 -4.59 -5.38
CA MET A 44 -14.56 -3.25 -5.06
C MET A 44 -15.68 -2.81 -6.02
N ALA A 45 -16.87 -2.54 -5.47
CA ALA A 45 -18.02 -2.12 -6.26
C ALA A 45 -17.89 -0.68 -6.82
N ILE A 46 -17.21 0.22 -6.09
CA ILE A 46 -17.09 1.64 -6.45
C ILE A 46 -15.65 2.11 -6.21
N GLY A 47 -14.86 2.13 -7.27
CA GLY A 47 -13.49 2.65 -7.27
C GLY A 47 -12.56 1.98 -6.24
N ASN A 48 -11.32 2.45 -6.19
CA ASN A 48 -10.39 2.04 -5.13
C ASN A 48 -10.63 2.90 -3.89
N ARG A 49 -10.33 2.37 -2.71
CA ARG A 49 -10.41 3.09 -1.44
C ARG A 49 -9.01 3.50 -0.98
N GLU A 50 -8.87 4.73 -0.49
CA GLU A 50 -7.67 5.21 0.17
C GLU A 50 -7.96 5.47 1.64
N ILE A 51 -7.02 5.10 2.51
CA ILE A 51 -7.01 5.35 3.95
C ILE A 51 -5.67 5.97 4.30
N LEU A 52 -5.69 7.15 4.91
CA LEU A 52 -4.53 7.87 5.42
C LEU A 52 -4.41 7.64 6.92
N PHE A 53 -3.20 7.43 7.40
CA PHE A 53 -2.92 7.26 8.83
C PHE A 53 -2.15 8.44 9.40
N ASP A 54 -2.40 8.74 10.67
CA ASP A 54 -1.60 9.68 11.46
C ASP A 54 -0.26 9.05 11.91
N GLN A 55 0.51 9.80 12.70
CA GLN A 55 1.84 9.37 13.15
C GLN A 55 1.77 8.23 14.18
N GLU A 56 0.63 8.09 14.86
CA GLU A 56 0.31 7.02 15.79
C GLU A 56 -0.25 5.78 15.09
N GLY A 57 -0.43 5.82 13.77
CA GLY A 57 -0.96 4.74 12.96
C GLY A 57 -2.48 4.59 13.00
N ARG A 58 -3.21 5.62 13.46
CA ARG A 58 -4.68 5.66 13.49
C ARG A 58 -5.20 6.25 12.19
N GLU A 59 -6.42 5.88 11.80
CA GLU A 59 -7.08 6.47 10.63
C GLU A 59 -7.27 7.98 10.81
N ALA A 60 -6.62 8.76 9.96
CA ALA A 60 -6.74 10.21 9.91
C ALA A 60 -7.79 10.66 8.89
N ALA A 61 -7.93 9.93 7.78
CA ALA A 61 -8.93 10.16 6.75
C ALA A 61 -9.13 8.92 5.87
N ALA A 62 -10.30 8.79 5.25
CA ALA A 62 -10.56 7.76 4.25
C ALA A 62 -11.53 8.24 3.17
N GLY A 63 -11.42 7.68 1.96
CA GLY A 63 -12.29 8.04 0.86
C GLY A 63 -12.07 7.21 -0.40
N THR A 64 -12.75 7.58 -1.47
CA THR A 64 -12.45 7.07 -2.81
C THR A 64 -11.10 7.61 -3.25
N LEU A 65 -10.22 6.73 -3.73
CA LEU A 65 -8.94 7.13 -4.29
C LEU A 65 -9.16 8.00 -5.53
N VAL A 66 -8.76 9.27 -5.44
CA VAL A 66 -8.76 10.20 -6.59
C VAL A 66 -7.42 10.07 -7.29
N GLY A 67 -7.25 9.01 -8.07
CA GLY A 67 -6.00 8.68 -8.77
C GLY A 67 -5.94 7.22 -9.20
N GLU A 68 -4.84 6.84 -9.84
CA GLU A 68 -4.61 5.44 -10.22
C GLU A 68 -3.95 4.66 -9.08
N PHE A 69 -4.36 3.40 -8.94
CA PHE A 69 -3.59 2.40 -8.22
C PHE A 69 -2.25 2.21 -8.94
N ARG A 70 -1.14 2.42 -8.23
CA ARG A 70 0.20 2.44 -8.83
C ARG A 70 0.88 1.11 -8.54
N ARG A 71 1.40 0.44 -9.58
CA ARG A 71 2.37 -0.63 -9.38
C ARG A 71 3.76 -0.11 -9.70
N PRO A 72 4.78 -0.40 -8.88
CA PRO A 72 6.14 -0.06 -9.21
C PRO A 72 6.56 -0.73 -10.51
N ASN A 73 7.09 0.06 -11.45
CA ASN A 73 7.48 -0.40 -12.78
C ASN A 73 8.61 -1.45 -12.77
N TRP A 74 9.38 -1.54 -11.68
CA TRP A 74 10.43 -2.54 -11.47
C TRP A 74 9.87 -3.90 -11.03
N LEU A 75 8.61 -3.95 -10.58
CA LEU A 75 7.87 -5.16 -10.26
C LEU A 75 7.34 -5.78 -11.56
N LYS A 76 8.24 -6.17 -12.46
CA LYS A 76 7.88 -6.92 -13.66
C LYS A 76 7.49 -8.34 -13.25
N LYS A 77 6.42 -8.87 -13.87
CA LYS A 77 6.07 -10.28 -13.77
C LYS A 77 7.27 -11.09 -14.28
N VAL A 78 7.94 -11.80 -13.37
CA VAL A 78 8.98 -12.77 -13.72
C VAL A 78 8.29 -14.06 -14.16
#